data_AF-A0A8J6RXM2-F1
#
_entry.id   AF-A0A8J6RXM2-F1
#
_cell.length_a   1.000
_cell.length_b   1.000
_cell.length_c   1.000
_cell.angle_alpha   90.00
_cell.angle_beta   90.00
_cell.angle_gamma   90.00
#
_symmetry.space_group_name_H-M   'P 1'
#
loop_
_entity.id
_entity.type
_entity.pdbx_description
1 polymer ?
#
loop_
_entity_poly.entity_id
_entity_poly.type
_entity_poly.pdbx_seq_one_letter_code
_entity_poly.pdbx_strand_id
1 'polypeptide(L)'
;DKLRQNFGIRRLYQILDSLKYEYDYILIDSPPNWRFFSQSAIYASDVVLIPTKHNNIFSLENAAVAIKQFIPQVQQSRKDGGPIALPIFFNGESITDAGRNTAHKAIEELIKQTPTSKFNLRPYFYPRYTQAKQDRHIFELPSYAHIANAAFSRVPAAYKDKTARNYYLELAKEYFLQ
;
A
#
# COMPACT_ATOMS: atom_id res chain seq x y z
N ASP A 1 3.93 26.79 -1.73
CA ASP A 1 2.84 25.80 -1.62
C ASP A 1 1.70 26.40 -0.78
N LYS A 2 0.75 27.10 -1.42
CA LYS A 2 -0.25 27.94 -0.72
C LYS A 2 -1.14 27.17 0.25
N LEU A 3 -1.36 25.87 0.00
CA LEU A 3 -2.16 25.01 0.87
C LEU A 3 -1.51 24.79 2.24
N ARG A 4 -0.18 24.57 2.29
CA ARG A 4 0.56 24.43 3.55
C ARG A 4 0.59 25.71 4.40
N GLN A 5 0.43 26.87 3.76
CA GLN A 5 0.36 28.16 4.45
C GLN A 5 -1.00 28.38 5.12
N ASN A 6 -2.07 27.80 4.55
CA ASN A 6 -3.44 27.95 5.05
C ASN A 6 -3.89 26.78 5.94
N PHE A 7 -3.35 25.58 5.73
CA PHE A 7 -3.72 24.37 6.45
C PHE A 7 -2.48 23.56 6.84
N GLY A 8 -2.41 23.16 8.10
CA GLY A 8 -1.37 22.24 8.56
C GLY A 8 -1.63 20.82 8.05
N ILE A 9 -0.55 20.07 7.77
CA ILE A 9 -0.60 18.65 7.36
C ILE A 9 -1.45 17.80 8.32
N ARG A 10 -1.45 18.15 9.61
CA ARG A 10 -2.23 17.48 10.68
C ARG A 10 -3.74 17.74 10.66
N ARG A 11 -4.25 18.66 9.83
CA ARG A 11 -5.66 19.08 9.89
C ARG A 11 -6.62 17.93 9.63
N LEU A 12 -6.32 17.07 8.66
CA LEU A 12 -7.14 15.89 8.38
C LEU A 12 -7.19 14.94 9.57
N TYR A 13 -6.04 14.63 10.18
CA TYR A 13 -5.95 13.81 11.39
C TYR A 13 -6.85 14.35 12.51
N GLN A 14 -6.80 15.66 12.79
CA GLN A 14 -7.61 16.28 13.84
C GLN A 14 -9.13 16.15 13.59
N ILE A 15 -9.55 16.20 12.32
CA ILE A 15 -10.96 16.05 11.95
C ILE A 15 -11.38 14.57 12.08
N LEU A 16 -10.53 13.64 11.64
CA LEU A 16 -10.84 12.22 11.71
C LEU A 16 -10.77 11.66 13.14
N ASP A 17 -9.92 12.23 13.99
CA ASP A 17 -9.78 11.82 15.40
C ASP A 17 -11.10 11.97 16.18
N SER A 18 -11.93 12.97 15.85
CA SER A 18 -13.27 13.10 16.46
C SER A 18 -14.27 12.08 15.94
N LEU A 19 -14.03 11.48 14.77
CA LEU A 19 -14.93 10.51 14.13
C LEU A 19 -14.51 9.05 14.36
N LYS A 20 -13.34 8.80 14.94
CA LYS A 20 -12.78 7.44 15.08
C LYS A 20 -13.62 6.50 15.95
N TYR A 21 -14.49 7.06 16.80
CA TYR A 21 -15.41 6.27 17.63
C TYR A 21 -16.76 6.01 16.94
N GLU A 22 -16.99 6.59 15.76
CA GLU A 22 -18.22 6.40 14.97
C GLU A 22 -18.05 5.37 13.85
N TYR A 23 -16.81 5.02 13.47
CA TYR A 23 -16.52 4.10 12.38
C TYR A 23 -15.48 3.06 12.82
N ASP A 24 -15.69 1.80 12.46
CA ASP A 24 -14.71 0.73 12.69
C ASP A 24 -13.44 0.92 11.85
N TYR A 25 -13.61 1.41 10.61
CA TYR A 25 -12.52 1.68 9.67
C TYR A 25 -12.76 2.97 8.89
N ILE A 26 -11.69 3.73 8.68
CA ILE A 26 -11.69 4.92 7.81
C ILE A 26 -10.69 4.66 6.68
N LEU A 27 -11.18 4.60 5.43
CA LEU A 27 -10.36 4.44 4.24
C LEU A 27 -10.10 5.81 3.60
N ILE A 28 -8.82 6.17 3.43
CA ILE A 28 -8.41 7.43 2.81
C ILE A 28 -7.77 7.11 1.45
N ASP A 29 -8.45 7.49 0.38
CA ASP A 29 -7.86 7.47 -0.96
C ASP A 29 -7.08 8.79 -1.21
N SER A 30 -5.90 8.67 -1.81
CA SER A 30 -4.98 9.79 -1.96
C SER A 30 -4.33 9.79 -3.35
N PRO A 31 -4.04 10.98 -3.91
CA PRO A 31 -3.18 11.06 -5.08
C PRO A 31 -1.80 10.45 -4.82
N PRO A 32 -1.14 9.90 -5.85
CA PRO A 32 0.15 9.20 -5.70
C PRO A 32 1.34 10.14 -5.49
N ASN A 33 1.18 11.43 -5.81
CA ASN A 33 2.26 12.42 -5.75
C ASN A 33 2.52 12.84 -4.30
N TRP A 34 3.78 12.80 -3.85
CA TRP A 34 4.21 13.23 -2.50
C TRP A 34 4.08 14.75 -2.28
N ARG A 35 2.84 15.21 -2.14
CA ARG A 35 2.44 16.62 -1.96
C ARG A 35 1.51 16.74 -0.75
N PHE A 36 0.93 17.92 -0.57
CA PHE A 36 0.07 18.24 0.58
C PHE A 36 -1.00 17.16 0.88
N PHE A 37 -1.77 16.72 -0.12
CA PHE A 37 -2.86 15.76 0.10
C PHE A 37 -2.36 14.37 0.53
N SER A 38 -1.34 13.82 -0.13
CA SER A 38 -0.79 12.52 0.25
C SER A 38 -0.09 12.56 1.60
N GLN A 39 0.57 13.67 1.92
CA GLN A 39 1.19 13.86 3.24
C GLN A 39 0.13 13.96 4.33
N SER A 40 -0.95 14.70 4.10
CA SER A 40 -2.04 14.81 5.07
C SER A 40 -2.79 13.49 5.25
N ALA A 41 -2.99 12.73 4.16
CA ALA A 41 -3.55 11.39 4.19
C ALA A 41 -2.68 10.43 5.03
N ILE A 42 -1.39 10.29 4.69
CA ILE A 42 -0.46 9.43 5.45
C ILE A 42 -0.36 9.89 6.90
N TYR A 43 -0.33 11.20 7.17
CA TYR A 43 -0.32 11.72 8.54
C TYR A 43 -1.55 11.29 9.33
N ALA A 44 -2.72 11.24 8.70
CA ALA A 44 -3.98 10.88 9.33
C ALA A 44 -4.26 9.37 9.44
N SER A 45 -3.47 8.52 8.77
CA SER A 45 -3.65 7.07 8.77
C SER A 45 -2.95 6.40 9.96
N ASP A 46 -3.45 5.24 10.40
CA ASP A 46 -2.69 4.34 11.30
C ASP A 46 -1.82 3.37 10.51
N VAL A 47 -2.33 2.92 9.37
CA VAL A 47 -1.64 2.01 8.46
C VAL A 47 -1.72 2.51 7.01
N VAL A 48 -0.73 2.17 6.20
CA VAL A 48 -0.68 2.53 4.78
C VAL A 48 -0.61 1.28 3.92
N LEU A 49 -1.63 1.07 3.08
CA LEU A 49 -1.66 0.00 2.09
C LEU A 49 -1.01 0.47 0.78
N ILE A 50 -0.10 -0.33 0.21
CA ILE A 50 0.71 0.07 -0.95
C ILE A 50 0.52 -0.92 -2.10
N PRO A 51 -0.40 -0.65 -3.05
CA PRO A 51 -0.52 -1.46 -4.26
C PRO A 51 0.68 -1.25 -5.18
N THR A 52 1.15 -2.33 -5.81
CA THR A 52 2.26 -2.28 -6.76
C THR A 52 1.97 -3.06 -8.04
N LYS A 53 2.70 -2.76 -9.10
CA LYS A 53 2.69 -3.53 -10.34
C LYS A 53 3.97 -4.34 -10.47
N HIS A 54 3.83 -5.65 -10.67
CA HIS A 54 4.98 -6.56 -10.81
C HIS A 54 5.81 -6.31 -12.08
N ASN A 55 5.20 -5.76 -13.13
CA ASN A 55 5.82 -5.52 -14.42
C ASN A 55 6.35 -4.08 -14.60
N ASN A 56 6.33 -3.25 -13.55
CA ASN A 56 6.79 -1.88 -13.61
C ASN A 56 7.79 -1.61 -12.47
N ILE A 57 9.08 -1.50 -12.82
CA ILE A 57 10.15 -1.24 -11.84
C ILE A 57 9.91 0.04 -11.04
N PHE A 58 9.41 1.10 -11.67
CA PHE A 58 9.10 2.36 -10.99
C PHE A 58 8.01 2.19 -9.94
N SER A 59 7.07 1.25 -10.13
CA SER A 59 6.06 0.94 -9.12
C SER A 59 6.69 0.34 -7.85
N LEU A 60 7.70 -0.52 -8.00
CA LEU A 60 8.41 -1.15 -6.89
C LEU A 60 9.36 -0.15 -6.20
N GLU A 61 10.06 0.66 -6.97
CA GLU A 61 10.92 1.74 -6.47
C GLU A 61 10.12 2.78 -5.67
N ASN A 62 8.98 3.22 -6.20
CA ASN A 62 8.09 4.16 -5.51
C ASN A 62 7.56 3.58 -4.19
N ALA A 63 7.20 2.29 -4.16
CA ALA A 63 6.82 1.62 -2.92
C ALA A 63 7.98 1.59 -1.92
N ALA A 64 9.19 1.22 -2.36
CA ALA A 64 10.37 1.22 -1.50
C ALA A 64 10.68 2.62 -0.94
N VAL A 65 10.55 3.68 -1.76
CA VAL A 65 10.69 5.09 -1.33
C VAL A 65 9.63 5.47 -0.31
N ALA A 66 8.36 5.14 -0.56
CA ALA A 66 7.27 5.42 0.37
C ALA A 66 7.52 4.78 1.74
N ILE A 67 7.92 3.50 1.75
CA ILE A 67 8.19 2.70 2.95
C ILE A 67 9.42 3.23 3.71
N LYS A 68 10.54 3.49 3.04
CA LYS A 68 11.81 3.82 3.71
C LYS A 68 12.05 5.31 3.91
N GLN A 69 11.28 6.18 3.27
CA GLN A 69 11.46 7.64 3.36
C GLN A 69 10.19 8.37 3.78
N PHE A 70 9.09 8.25 3.03
CA PHE A 70 7.91 9.10 3.25
C PHE A 70 7.18 8.77 4.54
N ILE A 71 6.95 7.48 4.83
CA ILE A 71 6.30 7.04 6.06
C ILE A 71 7.16 7.37 7.29
N PRO A 72 8.49 7.09 7.31
CA PRO A 72 9.37 7.52 8.39
C PRO A 72 9.41 9.03 8.63
N GLN A 73 9.32 9.86 7.59
CA GLN A 73 9.22 11.33 7.75
C GLN A 73 7.97 11.73 8.53
N VAL A 74 6.85 11.06 8.28
CA VAL A 74 5.60 11.28 9.03
C VAL A 74 5.72 10.76 10.47
N GLN A 75 6.29 9.57 10.67
CA GLN A 75 6.52 9.00 12.01
C GLN A 75 7.36 9.94 12.88
N GLN A 76 8.42 10.53 12.32
CA GLN A 76 9.25 11.52 13.02
C GLN A 76 8.46 12.76 13.43
N SER A 77 7.49 13.18 12.62
CA SER A 77 6.62 14.31 12.93
C SER A 77 5.54 13.97 13.97
N ARG A 78 5.05 12.73 14.00
CA ARG A 78 3.98 12.31 14.93
C ARG A 78 4.50 11.90 16.30
N LYS A 79 5.70 11.30 16.38
CA LYS A 79 6.34 10.81 17.61
C LYS A 79 5.50 9.78 18.40
N ASP A 80 4.51 9.16 17.77
CA ASP A 80 3.65 8.12 18.33
C ASP A 80 3.95 6.72 17.73
N GLY A 81 4.88 6.65 16.77
CA GLY A 81 5.24 5.41 16.07
C GLY A 81 4.42 5.11 14.81
N GLY A 82 3.38 5.89 14.52
CA GLY A 82 2.52 5.73 13.34
C GLY A 82 2.83 6.72 12.20
N PRO A 83 2.36 6.46 10.97
CA PRO A 83 1.67 5.25 10.53
C PRO A 83 2.63 4.08 10.25
N ILE A 84 2.09 2.87 10.14
CA ILE A 84 2.83 1.66 9.77
C ILE A 84 2.56 1.31 8.30
N ALA A 85 3.61 1.02 7.52
CA ALA A 85 3.43 0.49 6.17
C ALA A 85 2.98 -0.98 6.24
N LEU A 86 1.89 -1.34 5.57
CA LEU A 86 1.55 -2.74 5.35
C LEU A 86 2.41 -3.32 4.22
N PRO A 87 2.59 -4.66 4.17
CA PRO A 87 3.26 -5.31 3.06
C PRO A 87 2.60 -4.97 1.72
N ILE A 88 3.42 -4.83 0.67
CA ILE A 88 2.92 -4.57 -0.67
C ILE A 88 2.10 -5.76 -1.18
N PHE A 89 1.28 -5.50 -2.20
CA PHE A 89 0.66 -6.54 -3.01
C PHE A 89 0.75 -6.18 -4.49
N PHE A 90 0.66 -7.18 -5.37
CA PHE A 90 0.56 -6.96 -6.81
C PHE A 90 -0.89 -6.71 -7.20
N ASN A 91 -1.15 -5.60 -7.90
CA ASN A 91 -2.49 -5.17 -8.28
C ASN A 91 -2.66 -5.07 -9.79
N GLY A 92 -3.73 -5.69 -10.29
CA GLY A 92 -4.38 -5.35 -11.55
C GLY A 92 -3.84 -6.06 -12.78
N GLU A 93 -2.92 -7.01 -12.61
CA GLU A 93 -2.26 -7.72 -13.72
C GLU A 93 -2.01 -9.18 -13.38
N SER A 94 -2.38 -10.08 -14.30
CA SER A 94 -2.03 -11.49 -14.20
C SER A 94 -0.52 -11.64 -14.39
N ILE A 95 0.11 -12.44 -13.53
CA ILE A 95 1.56 -12.62 -13.55
C ILE A 95 1.91 -14.02 -14.04
N THR A 96 2.87 -14.10 -14.97
CA THR A 96 3.46 -15.36 -15.41
C THR A 96 4.63 -15.73 -14.50
N ASP A 97 5.07 -16.99 -14.48
CA ASP A 97 6.25 -17.37 -13.70
C ASP A 97 7.51 -16.60 -14.09
N ALA A 98 7.66 -16.28 -15.39
CA ALA A 98 8.75 -15.43 -15.87
C ALA A 98 8.63 -14.00 -15.32
N GLY A 99 7.42 -13.40 -15.36
CA GLY A 99 7.15 -12.08 -14.81
C GLY A 99 7.39 -12.03 -13.29
N ARG A 100 6.96 -13.08 -12.57
CA ARG A 100 7.21 -13.28 -11.14
C ARG A 100 8.71 -13.31 -10.83
N ASN A 101 9.48 -14.10 -11.58
CA ASN A 101 10.93 -14.19 -11.41
C ASN A 101 11.63 -12.84 -11.65
N THR A 102 11.20 -12.10 -12.68
CA THR A 102 11.72 -10.75 -12.96
C THR A 102 11.40 -9.77 -11.84
N ALA A 103 10.16 -9.76 -11.34
CA ALA A 103 9.75 -8.91 -10.22
C ALA A 103 10.53 -9.24 -8.94
N HIS A 104 10.72 -10.53 -8.62
CA HIS A 104 11.51 -10.94 -7.46
C HIS A 104 12.97 -10.53 -7.55
N LYS A 105 13.59 -10.60 -8.74
CA LYS A 105 14.95 -10.13 -8.96
C LYS A 105 15.06 -8.63 -8.68
N ALA A 106 14.16 -7.83 -9.24
CA ALA A 106 14.09 -6.39 -8.99
C ALA A 106 13.91 -6.06 -7.50
N ILE A 107 13.00 -6.76 -6.81
CA ILE A 107 12.78 -6.57 -5.36
C ILE A 107 14.03 -6.94 -4.55
N GLU A 108 14.71 -8.04 -4.86
CA GLU A 108 15.94 -8.43 -4.18
C GLU A 108 17.07 -7.41 -4.41
N GLU A 109 17.15 -6.80 -5.60
CA GLU A 109 18.07 -5.69 -5.86
C GLU A 109 17.74 -4.47 -5.01
N LEU A 110 16.47 -4.07 -4.90
CA LEU A 110 16.04 -2.96 -4.03
C LEU A 110 16.36 -3.21 -2.56
N ILE A 111 16.15 -4.45 -2.08
CA ILE A 111 16.50 -4.86 -0.72
C ILE A 111 18.02 -4.80 -0.53
N LYS A 112 18.82 -5.30 -1.47
CA LYS A 112 20.30 -5.25 -1.38
C LYS A 112 20.84 -3.82 -1.38
N GLN A 113 20.26 -2.94 -2.17
CA GLN A 113 20.63 -1.52 -2.25
C GLN A 113 20.26 -0.73 -0.98
N THR A 114 19.41 -1.29 -0.11
CA THR A 114 19.00 -0.68 1.16
C THR A 114 19.52 -1.52 2.32
N PRO A 115 20.73 -1.20 2.85
CA PRO A 115 21.32 -1.97 3.95
C PRO A 115 20.37 -2.08 5.13
N THR A 116 20.28 -3.27 5.74
CA THR A 116 19.43 -3.53 6.91
C THR A 116 19.78 -2.64 8.11
N SER A 117 21.04 -2.21 8.21
CA SER A 117 21.50 -1.22 9.20
C SER A 117 20.87 0.17 9.04
N LYS A 118 20.39 0.51 7.83
CA LYS A 118 19.66 1.75 7.57
C LYS A 118 18.15 1.53 7.66
N PHE A 119 17.64 0.54 6.93
CA PHE A 119 16.22 0.20 6.93
C PHE A 119 16.01 -1.20 6.35
N ASN A 120 15.28 -2.06 7.04
CA ASN A 120 14.98 -3.39 6.52
C ASN A 120 13.70 -3.37 5.66
N LEU A 121 13.86 -3.37 4.33
CA LEU A 121 12.74 -3.43 3.39
C LEU A 121 12.07 -4.82 3.31
N ARG A 122 12.79 -5.89 3.69
CA ARG A 122 12.36 -7.27 3.42
C ARG A 122 10.96 -7.62 3.99
N PRO A 123 10.57 -7.23 5.22
CA PRO A 123 9.23 -7.55 5.75
C PRO A 123 8.08 -6.93 4.96
N TYR A 124 8.31 -5.82 4.28
CA TYR A 124 7.28 -5.11 3.50
C TYR A 124 7.12 -5.69 2.09
N PHE A 125 8.16 -6.35 1.57
CA PHE A 125 8.09 -7.02 0.27
C PHE A 125 7.82 -8.52 0.40
N TYR A 126 8.33 -9.18 1.44
CA TYR A 126 8.16 -10.61 1.69
C TYR A 126 7.75 -10.83 3.15
N PRO A 127 6.48 -10.58 3.51
CA PRO A 127 6.04 -10.59 4.90
C PRO A 127 6.15 -11.96 5.58
N ARG A 128 6.18 -13.05 4.80
CA ARG A 128 6.31 -14.43 5.28
C ARG A 128 7.75 -14.92 5.34
N TYR A 129 8.72 -14.10 4.93
CA TYR A 129 10.13 -14.48 4.85
C TYR A 129 10.75 -14.59 6.25
N THR A 130 11.36 -15.73 6.53
CA THR A 130 12.25 -15.96 7.67
C THR A 130 13.52 -16.66 7.20
N GLN A 131 14.56 -16.68 8.05
CA GLN A 131 15.79 -17.41 7.73
C GLN A 131 15.55 -18.92 7.57
N ALA A 132 14.64 -19.47 8.37
CA ALA A 132 14.26 -20.88 8.31
C ALA A 132 13.34 -21.21 7.11
N LYS A 133 12.46 -20.26 6.74
CA LYS A 133 11.49 -20.40 5.65
C LYS A 133 11.58 -19.16 4.77
N GLN A 134 12.32 -19.27 3.67
CA GLN A 134 12.54 -18.20 2.69
C GLN A 134 11.31 -17.93 1.80
N ASP A 135 10.13 -17.82 2.42
CA ASP A 135 8.87 -17.60 1.72
C ASP A 135 8.83 -16.18 1.14
N ARG A 136 8.87 -16.10 -0.19
CA ARG A 136 8.83 -14.83 -0.95
C ARG A 136 7.43 -14.49 -1.44
N HIS A 137 6.39 -15.05 -0.81
CA HIS A 137 5.02 -14.78 -1.19
C HIS A 137 4.68 -13.28 -1.09
N ILE A 138 4.00 -12.79 -2.13
CA ILE A 138 3.38 -11.48 -2.24
C ILE A 138 1.93 -11.73 -2.61
N PHE A 139 0.99 -11.10 -1.90
CA PHE A 139 -0.42 -11.22 -2.24
C PHE A 139 -0.70 -10.65 -3.64
N GLU A 140 -1.63 -11.26 -4.37
CA GLU A 140 -1.93 -10.87 -5.75
C GLU A 140 -3.42 -10.62 -5.94
N LEU A 141 -3.73 -9.44 -6.45
CA LEU A 141 -5.03 -9.06 -6.93
C LEU A 141 -5.00 -9.07 -8.47
N PRO A 142 -5.44 -10.16 -9.12
CA PRO A 142 -5.26 -10.33 -10.56
C PRO A 142 -6.11 -9.34 -11.37
N SER A 143 -5.71 -9.14 -12.63
CA SER A 143 -6.57 -8.41 -13.58
C SER A 143 -7.84 -9.19 -13.84
N TYR A 144 -8.98 -8.51 -13.87
CA TYR A 144 -10.24 -9.14 -14.21
C TYR A 144 -11.12 -8.22 -15.06
N ALA A 145 -11.61 -8.72 -16.19
CA ALA A 145 -12.34 -7.92 -17.17
C ALA A 145 -13.60 -7.27 -16.57
N HIS A 146 -14.29 -7.95 -15.65
CA HIS A 146 -15.46 -7.38 -14.98
C HIS A 146 -15.10 -6.23 -14.03
N ILE A 147 -13.87 -6.19 -13.48
CA ILE A 147 -13.35 -5.05 -12.71
C ILE A 147 -13.12 -3.86 -13.63
N ALA A 148 -12.48 -4.06 -14.78
CA ALA A 148 -12.28 -2.99 -15.76
C ALA A 148 -13.61 -2.45 -16.31
N ASN A 149 -14.57 -3.33 -16.60
CA ASN A 149 -15.87 -2.95 -17.15
C ASN A 149 -16.82 -2.30 -16.14
N ALA A 150 -16.59 -2.50 -14.83
CA ALA A 150 -17.41 -1.91 -13.78
C ALA A 150 -17.44 -0.37 -13.86
N ALA A 151 -16.34 0.26 -14.28
CA ALA A 151 -16.25 1.70 -14.48
C ALA A 151 -17.28 2.21 -15.50
N PHE A 152 -17.45 1.50 -16.62
CA PHE A 152 -18.44 1.86 -17.64
C PHE A 152 -19.88 1.67 -17.14
N SER A 153 -20.11 0.58 -16.39
CA SER A 153 -21.44 0.28 -15.86
C SER A 153 -21.83 1.09 -14.62
N ARG A 154 -20.90 1.90 -14.07
CA ARG A 154 -21.03 2.68 -12.82
C ARG A 154 -21.50 1.86 -11.61
N VAL A 155 -21.22 0.56 -11.60
CA VAL A 155 -21.51 -0.32 -10.47
C VAL A 155 -20.24 -1.09 -10.13
N PRO A 156 -19.77 -1.04 -8.87
CA PRO A 156 -18.59 -1.79 -8.45
C PRO A 156 -18.68 -3.28 -8.81
N ALA A 157 -17.60 -3.83 -9.35
CA ALA A 157 -17.56 -5.22 -9.81
C ALA A 157 -17.93 -6.22 -8.70
N ALA A 158 -17.53 -5.93 -7.47
CA ALA A 158 -17.83 -6.76 -6.30
C ALA A 158 -19.34 -6.95 -6.04
N TYR A 159 -20.21 -6.09 -6.56
CA TYR A 159 -21.67 -6.27 -6.43
C TYR A 159 -22.29 -7.10 -7.56
N LYS A 160 -21.64 -7.16 -8.72
CA LYS A 160 -22.18 -7.82 -9.92
C LYS A 160 -21.52 -9.17 -10.19
N ASP A 161 -20.32 -9.39 -9.71
CA ASP A 161 -19.51 -10.56 -10.04
C ASP A 161 -18.93 -11.21 -8.78
N LYS A 162 -19.21 -12.50 -8.60
CA LYS A 162 -18.78 -13.28 -7.44
C LYS A 162 -17.26 -13.44 -7.39
N THR A 163 -16.59 -13.55 -8.54
CA THR A 163 -15.14 -13.70 -8.62
C THR A 163 -14.45 -12.41 -8.22
N ALA A 164 -14.89 -11.26 -8.76
CA ALA A 164 -14.39 -9.95 -8.36
C ALA A 164 -14.63 -9.69 -6.86
N ARG A 165 -15.83 -10.02 -6.35
CA ARG A 165 -16.13 -9.94 -4.92
C ARG A 165 -15.15 -10.77 -4.08
N ASN A 166 -14.91 -12.01 -4.48
CA ASN A 166 -14.00 -12.90 -3.76
C ASN A 166 -12.58 -12.35 -3.74
N TYR A 167 -12.09 -11.78 -4.86
CA TYR A 167 -10.77 -11.16 -4.89
C TYR A 167 -10.60 -10.03 -3.85
N TYR A 168 -11.58 -9.11 -3.77
CA TYR A 168 -11.54 -8.05 -2.76
C TYR A 168 -11.76 -8.58 -1.33
N LEU A 169 -12.54 -9.65 -1.16
CA LEU A 169 -12.71 -10.31 0.14
C LEU A 169 -11.40 -10.94 0.63
N GLU A 170 -10.67 -11.63 -0.24
CA GLU A 170 -9.36 -12.20 0.12
C GLU A 170 -8.34 -11.10 0.43
N LEU A 171 -8.36 -9.96 -0.29
CA LEU A 171 -7.57 -8.79 0.07
C LEU A 171 -7.93 -8.29 1.48
N ALA A 172 -9.21 -8.21 1.80
CA ALA A 172 -9.65 -7.79 3.13
C ALA A 172 -9.23 -8.77 4.22
N LYS A 173 -9.25 -10.09 3.95
CA LYS A 173 -8.74 -11.11 4.87
C LYS A 173 -7.23 -11.02 5.09
N GLU A 174 -6.46 -10.77 4.03
CA GLU A 174 -5.01 -10.66 4.15
C GLU A 174 -4.58 -9.49 5.05
N TYR A 175 -5.30 -8.35 4.99
CA TYR A 175 -4.83 -7.10 5.60
C TYR A 175 -5.69 -6.54 6.75
N PHE A 176 -6.98 -6.89 6.84
CA PHE A 176 -7.91 -6.20 7.75
C PHE A 176 -8.73 -7.12 8.68
N LEU A 177 -8.95 -8.38 8.30
CA LEU A 177 -9.89 -9.29 9.00
C LEU A 177 -9.21 -10.48 9.70
N GLN A 178 -8.11 -10.23 10.43
CA GLN A 178 -7.41 -11.28 11.20
C GLN A 178 -8.16 -11.70 12.46
#